data_AF-A0A9W7WD27-F1
#
_entry.id   AF-A0A9W7WD27-F1
#
_cell.length_a   1.000
_cell.length_b   1.000
_cell.length_c   1.000
_cell.angle_alpha   90.00
_cell.angle_beta   90.00
_cell.angle_gamma   90.00
#
_symmetry.space_group_name_H-M   'P 1'
#
loop_
_entity.id
_entity.type
_entity.pdbx_description
1 polymer ?
#
loop_
_entity_poly.entity_id
_entity_poly.type
_entity_poly.pdbx_seq_one_letter_code
_entity_poly.pdbx_strand_id
1 'polypeptide(L)'
;NLSGIFTPSSSITEHLSSCCTDLFVSGLRVGFTFSSNMTSEMMGEWMDVPGILIFLCVLLFVKHMYDFRFSNMPPGPFPLPFIGNLMCIGFNDPMEIFPKIAERYGGVSTLYLGRRPCILLTGYEAFKEAFVEQADVFTERPFFPVNDRICNGKGLIFSGGHMWRQQRRFAVATLKYFGVGKKTLENSILQECQFVCEALRAERGLPFNPHDLLNCAVGNIICSLVFGYKFEYDDQRFYQLLKYSDDTFKLPINRWGRLYNEFPTLMSFLPGQHQTTFANLSKLKVFFQEEIQKHREDRNPSSPRDYIDCYLDEMEKTKDSEAEFTEENLIHCLLDLFGAGTESTTKSLSWGLLYMAKYPEVQEKVQAEIDHVIGQTRQPLMEDRTHLPYTYAVIHEVQRFANVLAFIPPRVACRDTTVAGYLIPKVRDAAFKV
;
A
#
# COMPACT_ATOMS: atom_id res chain seq x y z
N ASN A 1 45.90 -30.55 -27.07
CA ASN A 1 45.05 -30.81 -28.25
C ASN A 1 44.12 -29.63 -28.47
N LEU A 2 44.35 -28.95 -29.60
CA LEU A 2 43.47 -28.01 -30.31
C LEU A 2 43.13 -26.68 -29.62
N SER A 3 44.14 -25.81 -29.63
CA SER A 3 44.03 -24.39 -29.97
C SER A 3 43.73 -24.22 -31.47
N GLY A 4 42.72 -23.44 -31.84
CA GLY A 4 42.53 -22.96 -33.22
C GLY A 4 41.09 -22.53 -33.52
N ILE A 5 40.98 -21.48 -34.34
CA ILE A 5 39.75 -20.84 -34.87
C ILE A 5 39.28 -19.64 -34.04
N PHE A 6 39.91 -18.48 -34.28
CA PHE A 6 39.24 -17.21 -34.62
C PHE A 6 40.31 -16.21 -35.07
N THR A 7 40.49 -16.10 -36.39
CA THR A 7 41.09 -14.93 -37.06
C THR A 7 40.11 -14.51 -38.17
N PRO A 8 39.73 -13.23 -38.30
CA PRO A 8 38.92 -12.78 -39.42
C PRO A 8 39.81 -12.51 -40.63
N SER A 9 39.53 -13.20 -41.74
CA SER A 9 40.15 -12.99 -43.05
C SER A 9 39.64 -11.69 -43.70
N SER A 10 40.57 -10.79 -43.99
CA SER A 10 40.41 -9.48 -44.63
C SER A 10 40.21 -9.54 -46.16
N SER A 11 39.40 -10.45 -46.69
CA SER A 11 39.24 -10.62 -48.16
C SER A 11 37.82 -10.51 -48.70
N ILE A 12 36.82 -10.16 -47.87
CA ILE A 12 35.41 -10.00 -48.32
C ILE A 12 35.04 -8.51 -48.49
N THR A 13 35.82 -7.59 -47.91
CA THR A 13 35.58 -6.14 -47.98
C THR A 13 36.10 -5.48 -49.26
N GLU A 14 37.04 -6.07 -50.00
CA GLU A 14 37.57 -5.47 -51.24
C GLU A 14 36.75 -5.81 -52.50
N HIS A 15 36.03 -6.93 -52.52
CA HIS A 15 35.23 -7.30 -53.70
C HIS A 15 33.86 -6.60 -53.79
N LEU A 16 33.35 -6.00 -52.70
CA LEU A 16 32.11 -5.21 -52.71
C LEU A 16 32.36 -3.72 -53.00
N SER A 17 33.59 -3.23 -52.85
CA SER A 17 33.94 -1.83 -53.15
C SER A 17 34.07 -1.55 -54.65
N SER A 18 34.48 -2.54 -55.45
CA SER A 18 34.72 -2.37 -56.90
C SER A 18 33.45 -2.54 -57.76
N CYS A 19 32.41 -3.21 -57.27
CA CYS A 19 31.17 -3.40 -58.04
C CYS A 19 30.18 -2.22 -57.87
N CYS A 20 30.36 -1.41 -56.82
CA CYS A 20 29.52 -0.24 -56.56
C CYS A 20 30.00 1.05 -57.24
N THR A 21 31.25 1.11 -57.72
CA THR A 21 31.80 2.32 -58.35
C THR A 21 31.52 2.41 -59.85
N ASP A 22 31.37 1.28 -60.55
CA ASP A 22 31.12 1.27 -62.01
C ASP A 22 29.64 1.46 -62.40
N LEU A 23 28.71 1.21 -61.47
CA LEU A 23 27.29 1.53 -61.62
C LEU A 23 26.96 3.00 -61.32
N PHE A 24 27.87 3.72 -60.65
CA PHE A 24 27.63 5.12 -60.24
C PHE A 24 28.13 6.15 -61.27
N VAL A 25 28.98 5.76 -62.22
CA VAL A 25 29.58 6.69 -63.21
C VAL A 25 28.96 6.58 -64.61
N SER A 26 28.21 5.51 -64.90
CA SER A 26 27.60 5.27 -66.22
C SER A 26 26.15 5.75 -66.37
N GLY A 27 25.49 6.23 -65.30
CA GLY A 27 24.13 6.77 -65.33
C GLY A 27 24.00 8.30 -65.47
N LEU A 28 25.10 9.04 -65.43
CA LEU A 28 25.09 10.51 -65.28
C LEU A 28 25.15 11.31 -66.59
N ARG A 29 24.86 10.68 -67.75
CA ARG A 29 24.86 11.36 -69.05
C ARG A 29 23.78 10.87 -70.01
N VAL A 30 22.52 10.90 -69.59
CA VAL A 30 21.40 11.05 -70.53
C VAL A 30 20.41 12.00 -69.89
N GLY A 31 20.35 13.22 -70.43
CA GLY A 31 19.35 14.21 -70.02
C GLY A 31 17.95 13.68 -70.34
N PHE A 32 17.16 13.49 -69.30
CA PHE A 32 15.72 13.57 -69.40
C PHE A 32 15.25 14.58 -68.35
N THR A 33 14.79 15.71 -68.85
CA THR A 33 14.03 16.72 -68.13
C THR A 33 12.82 16.06 -67.47
N PHE A 34 13.00 15.58 -66.25
CA PHE A 34 11.90 15.20 -65.39
C PHE A 34 11.46 16.46 -64.64
N SER A 35 10.20 16.85 -64.88
CA SER A 35 9.54 17.98 -64.26
C SER A 35 9.81 18.02 -62.74
N SER A 36 10.39 19.13 -62.26
CA SER A 36 10.57 19.42 -60.83
C SER A 36 9.26 19.44 -60.04
N ASN A 37 8.11 19.45 -60.72
CA ASN A 37 6.80 19.45 -60.07
C ASN A 37 6.35 18.04 -59.66
N MET A 38 6.82 16.98 -60.34
CA MET A 38 6.32 15.62 -60.08
C MET A 38 6.94 15.01 -58.82
N THR A 39 8.18 15.38 -58.49
CA THR A 39 8.83 14.98 -57.22
C THR A 39 8.35 15.83 -56.04
N SER A 40 7.95 17.09 -56.24
CA SER A 40 7.35 17.90 -55.17
C SER A 40 5.91 17.51 -54.88
N GLU A 41 5.13 17.14 -55.90
CA GLU A 41 3.77 16.61 -55.73
C GLU A 41 3.78 15.23 -55.08
N MET A 42 4.71 14.33 -55.46
CA MET A 42 4.83 13.01 -54.84
C MET A 42 5.42 13.02 -53.42
N MET A 43 6.24 13.99 -53.02
CA MET A 43 6.65 14.12 -51.61
C MET A 43 5.60 14.82 -50.75
N GLY A 44 4.79 15.72 -51.34
CA GLY A 44 3.72 16.44 -50.66
C GLY A 44 2.56 15.56 -50.19
N GLU A 45 2.23 14.50 -50.94
CA GLU A 45 1.12 13.59 -50.61
C GLU A 45 1.50 12.48 -49.60
N TRP A 46 2.79 12.15 -49.44
CA TRP A 46 3.25 11.10 -48.51
C TRP A 46 3.65 11.63 -47.14
N MET A 47 3.70 12.96 -46.99
CA MET A 47 3.92 13.67 -45.72
C MET A 47 2.63 14.28 -45.19
N ASP A 48 1.50 13.63 -45.47
CA ASP A 48 0.24 13.94 -44.80
C ASP A 48 0.45 13.86 -43.28
N VAL A 49 -0.01 14.89 -42.55
CA VAL A 49 0.11 14.99 -41.08
C VAL A 49 -0.32 13.68 -40.37
N PRO A 50 -1.39 12.98 -40.80
CA PRO A 50 -1.71 11.64 -40.31
C PRO A 50 -0.60 10.59 -40.48
N GLY A 51 0.09 10.57 -41.62
CA GLY A 51 1.18 9.62 -41.91
C GLY A 51 2.38 9.85 -40.99
N ILE A 52 2.74 11.12 -40.74
CA ILE A 52 3.80 11.48 -39.79
C ILE A 52 3.41 11.07 -38.36
N LEU A 53 2.16 11.31 -37.96
CA LEU A 53 1.66 10.90 -36.63
C LEU A 53 1.68 9.38 -36.46
N ILE A 54 1.22 8.61 -37.47
CA ILE A 54 1.26 7.14 -37.44
C ILE A 54 2.71 6.65 -37.37
N PHE A 55 3.61 7.19 -38.19
CA PHE A 55 5.02 6.82 -38.17
C PHE A 55 5.67 7.11 -36.80
N LEU A 56 5.38 8.26 -36.20
CA LEU A 56 5.84 8.59 -34.84
C LEU A 56 5.25 7.64 -33.80
N CYS A 57 3.96 7.31 -33.88
CA CYS A 57 3.33 6.34 -32.98
C CYS A 57 3.97 4.96 -33.09
N VAL A 58 4.25 4.48 -34.31
CA VAL A 58 4.93 3.20 -34.56
C VAL A 58 6.35 3.24 -34.02
N LEU A 59 7.11 4.32 -34.27
CA LEU A 59 8.48 4.47 -33.76
C LEU A 59 8.50 4.49 -32.22
N LEU A 60 7.59 5.23 -31.59
CA LEU A 60 7.43 5.25 -30.14
C LEU A 60 7.03 3.87 -29.59
N PHE A 61 6.17 3.13 -30.29
CA PHE A 61 5.79 1.78 -29.91
C PHE A 61 6.95 0.78 -30.03
N VAL A 62 7.73 0.84 -31.11
CA VAL A 62 8.92 0.00 -31.31
C VAL A 62 9.98 0.32 -30.26
N LYS A 63 10.22 1.61 -29.98
CA LYS A 63 11.11 2.04 -28.90
C LYS A 63 10.63 1.51 -27.55
N HIS A 64 9.35 1.64 -27.23
CA HIS A 64 8.74 1.12 -25.99
C HIS A 64 8.90 -0.41 -25.87
N MET A 65 8.71 -1.15 -26.97
CA MET A 65 8.95 -2.60 -27.01
C MET A 65 10.43 -2.94 -26.77
N TYR A 66 11.35 -2.19 -27.38
CA TYR A 66 12.78 -2.37 -27.20
C TYR A 66 13.18 -2.10 -25.74
N ASP A 67 12.78 -0.96 -25.19
CA ASP A 67 13.10 -0.56 -23.81
C ASP A 67 12.55 -1.57 -22.79
N PHE A 68 11.35 -2.12 -23.02
CA PHE A 68 10.79 -3.17 -22.16
C PHE A 68 11.56 -4.50 -22.28
N ARG A 69 11.87 -4.94 -23.51
CA ARG A 69 12.51 -6.23 -23.76
C ARG A 69 13.95 -6.30 -23.27
N PHE A 70 14.67 -5.17 -23.32
CA PHE A 70 16.07 -5.05 -22.89
C PHE A 70 16.20 -4.44 -21.50
N SER A 71 15.10 -4.37 -20.74
CA SER A 71 15.14 -3.94 -19.34
C SER A 71 15.73 -5.06 -18.47
N ASN A 72 16.62 -4.72 -17.54
CA ASN A 72 17.12 -5.65 -16.50
C ASN A 72 16.11 -5.85 -15.36
N MET A 73 14.85 -5.48 -15.57
CA MET A 73 13.77 -5.57 -14.59
C MET A 73 13.24 -7.01 -14.48
N PRO A 74 12.58 -7.37 -13.36
CA PRO A 74 11.89 -8.65 -13.25
C PRO A 74 10.88 -8.89 -14.38
N PRO A 75 10.64 -10.16 -14.76
CA PRO A 75 9.70 -10.50 -15.82
C PRO A 75 8.27 -10.04 -15.49
N GLY A 76 7.45 -9.78 -16.50
CA GLY A 76 6.08 -9.34 -16.27
C GLY A 76 5.24 -9.22 -17.53
N PRO A 77 3.93 -8.97 -17.40
CA PRO A 77 3.04 -8.74 -18.52
C PRO A 77 3.45 -7.50 -19.31
N PHE A 78 3.35 -7.58 -20.65
CA PHE A 78 3.69 -6.46 -21.52
C PHE A 78 2.84 -5.22 -21.19
N PRO A 79 3.46 -4.08 -20.85
CA PRO A 79 2.75 -2.85 -20.52
C PRO A 79 2.33 -2.11 -21.79
N LEU A 80 1.07 -1.67 -21.85
CA LEU A 80 0.62 -0.76 -22.89
C LEU A 80 1.24 0.64 -22.68
N PRO A 81 1.55 1.38 -23.75
CA PRO A 81 1.99 2.77 -23.62
C PRO A 81 1.00 3.59 -22.79
N PHE A 82 1.51 4.44 -21.90
CA PHE A 82 0.77 5.33 -21.00
C PHE A 82 -0.07 4.68 -19.89
N ILE A 83 -0.80 3.60 -20.20
CA ILE A 83 -1.76 2.95 -19.29
C ILE A 83 -1.11 1.78 -18.53
N GLY A 84 0.02 1.27 -19.02
CA GLY A 84 0.74 0.18 -18.38
C GLY A 84 -0.04 -1.14 -18.44
N ASN A 85 -0.14 -1.82 -17.30
CA ASN A 85 -0.87 -3.07 -17.16
C ASN A 85 -2.27 -2.88 -16.55
N LEU A 86 -2.80 -1.65 -16.52
CA LEU A 86 -4.11 -1.36 -15.92
C LEU A 86 -5.26 -2.17 -16.56
N MET A 87 -5.20 -2.45 -17.87
CA MET A 87 -6.16 -3.31 -18.56
C MET A 87 -6.08 -4.77 -18.13
N CYS A 88 -4.89 -5.23 -17.72
CA CYS A 88 -4.68 -6.59 -17.22
C CYS A 88 -5.09 -6.73 -15.76
N ILE A 89 -4.79 -5.74 -14.93
CA ILE A 89 -5.10 -5.70 -13.49
C ILE A 89 -6.59 -5.39 -13.26
N GLY A 90 -7.20 -4.63 -14.18
CA GLY A 90 -8.56 -4.14 -14.05
C GLY A 90 -8.70 -3.12 -12.91
N PHE A 91 -9.85 -2.46 -12.86
CA PHE A 91 -10.17 -1.52 -11.79
C PHE A 91 -10.94 -2.13 -10.63
N ASN A 92 -11.26 -3.43 -10.69
CA ASN A 92 -12.15 -4.08 -9.73
C ASN A 92 -11.37 -4.82 -8.64
N ASP A 93 -10.87 -6.02 -8.93
CA ASP A 93 -10.22 -6.85 -7.94
C ASP A 93 -8.82 -7.33 -8.39
N PRO A 94 -7.74 -6.69 -7.89
CA PRO A 94 -6.38 -7.14 -8.19
C PRO A 94 -6.05 -8.51 -7.59
N MET A 95 -6.81 -8.97 -6.58
CA MET A 95 -6.56 -10.25 -5.89
C MET A 95 -6.74 -11.46 -6.79
N GLU A 96 -7.58 -11.36 -7.82
CA GLU A 96 -7.80 -12.46 -8.76
C GLU A 96 -6.64 -12.63 -9.75
N ILE A 97 -5.89 -11.55 -10.01
CA ILE A 97 -4.95 -11.47 -11.12
C ILE A 97 -3.51 -11.68 -10.66
N PHE A 98 -3.15 -11.27 -9.45
CA PHE A 98 -1.79 -11.44 -8.94
C PHE A 98 -1.34 -12.90 -8.78
N PRO A 99 -2.18 -13.85 -8.30
CA PRO A 99 -1.80 -15.27 -8.32
C PRO A 99 -1.50 -15.77 -9.74
N LYS A 100 -2.31 -15.38 -10.72
CA LYS A 100 -2.09 -15.75 -12.15
C LYS A 100 -0.79 -15.15 -12.70
N ILE A 101 -0.41 -13.95 -12.27
CA ILE A 101 0.88 -13.33 -12.63
C ILE A 101 2.02 -14.09 -11.96
N ALA A 102 1.90 -14.43 -10.67
CA ALA A 102 2.91 -15.19 -9.95
C ALA A 102 3.13 -16.60 -10.56
N GLU A 103 2.06 -17.28 -10.95
CA GLU A 103 2.14 -18.58 -11.65
C GLU A 103 2.85 -18.48 -13.00
N ARG A 104 2.64 -17.38 -13.74
CA ARG A 104 3.19 -17.21 -15.09
C ARG A 104 4.61 -16.65 -15.13
N TYR A 105 4.94 -15.71 -14.24
CA TYR A 105 6.20 -14.96 -14.26
C TYR A 105 7.10 -15.27 -13.06
N GLY A 106 6.63 -16.04 -12.08
CA GLY A 106 7.38 -16.44 -10.90
C GLY A 106 7.21 -15.48 -9.71
N GLY A 107 8.03 -15.72 -8.67
CA GLY A 107 7.94 -15.05 -7.38
C GLY A 107 8.18 -13.54 -7.42
N VAL A 108 8.94 -13.03 -8.39
CA VAL A 108 9.26 -11.61 -8.55
C VAL A 108 8.85 -11.18 -9.95
N SER A 109 7.91 -10.25 -10.04
CA SER A 109 7.39 -9.78 -11.34
C SER A 109 7.23 -8.26 -11.40
N THR A 110 7.33 -7.69 -12.60
CA THR A 110 7.14 -6.25 -12.83
C THR A 110 5.75 -5.97 -13.40
N LEU A 111 5.03 -5.05 -12.77
CA LEU A 111 3.77 -4.49 -13.23
C LEU A 111 3.91 -2.99 -13.43
N TYR A 112 3.22 -2.43 -14.40
CA TYR A 112 3.20 -1.00 -14.67
C TYR A 112 1.84 -0.42 -14.29
N LEU A 113 1.82 0.47 -13.30
CA LEU A 113 0.67 1.30 -12.96
C LEU A 113 0.81 2.62 -13.72
N GLY A 114 0.08 2.76 -14.82
CA GLY A 114 0.32 3.82 -15.79
C GLY A 114 1.73 3.72 -16.38
N ARG A 115 2.57 4.71 -16.09
CA ARG A 115 3.99 4.72 -16.50
C ARG A 115 4.95 4.22 -15.41
N ARG A 116 4.44 3.93 -14.21
CA ARG A 116 5.25 3.64 -13.03
C ARG A 116 5.48 2.14 -12.89
N PRO A 117 6.73 1.65 -12.92
CA PRO A 117 7.00 0.25 -12.61
C PRO A 117 6.76 -0.02 -11.11
N CYS A 118 6.14 -1.15 -10.82
CA CYS A 118 5.84 -1.68 -9.50
C CYS A 118 6.25 -3.14 -9.49
N ILE A 119 7.14 -3.50 -8.57
CA ILE A 119 7.62 -4.87 -8.44
C ILE A 119 6.72 -5.60 -7.46
N LEU A 120 6.06 -6.65 -7.94
CA LEU A 120 5.24 -7.54 -7.16
C LEU A 120 6.13 -8.68 -6.64
N LEU A 121 6.27 -8.74 -5.31
CA LEU A 121 6.93 -9.83 -4.60
C LEU A 121 5.87 -10.82 -4.11
N THR A 122 6.00 -12.06 -4.53
CA THR A 122 5.13 -13.17 -4.14
C THR A 122 5.97 -14.34 -3.64
N GLY A 123 5.48 -15.01 -2.60
CA GLY A 123 6.20 -16.11 -1.95
C GLY A 123 7.09 -15.67 -0.79
N TYR A 124 7.40 -16.63 0.08
CA TYR A 124 8.12 -16.40 1.33
C TYR A 124 9.58 -15.97 1.13
N GLU A 125 10.29 -16.61 0.20
CA GLU A 125 11.73 -16.40 0.01
C GLU A 125 12.05 -14.97 -0.44
N ALA A 126 11.41 -14.51 -1.52
CA ALA A 126 11.59 -13.14 -2.02
C ALA A 126 11.15 -12.08 -1.01
N PHE A 127 10.07 -12.35 -0.25
CA PHE A 127 9.61 -11.44 0.79
C PHE A 127 10.60 -11.36 1.96
N LYS A 128 11.17 -12.50 2.39
CA LYS A 128 12.17 -12.57 3.46
C LYS A 128 13.45 -11.86 3.05
N GLU A 129 13.95 -12.11 1.83
CA GLU A 129 15.14 -11.44 1.30
C GLU A 129 14.95 -9.92 1.30
N ALA A 130 13.83 -9.43 0.78
CA ALA A 130 13.56 -7.99 0.69
C ALA A 130 13.31 -7.33 2.06
N PHE A 131 12.42 -7.89 2.89
CA PHE A 131 11.90 -7.19 4.07
C PHE A 131 12.52 -7.62 5.40
N VAL A 132 13.25 -8.74 5.45
CA VAL A 132 13.93 -9.22 6.66
C VAL A 132 15.44 -9.06 6.51
N GLU A 133 16.01 -9.61 5.45
CA GLU A 133 17.47 -9.62 5.24
C GLU A 133 17.99 -8.25 4.77
N GLN A 134 17.17 -7.50 4.02
CA GLN A 134 17.47 -6.15 3.52
C GLN A 134 16.53 -5.07 4.08
N ALA A 135 16.14 -5.19 5.35
CA ALA A 135 15.13 -4.33 5.97
C ALA A 135 15.46 -2.81 5.95
N ASP A 136 16.75 -2.44 5.85
CA ASP A 136 17.21 -1.05 5.74
C ASP A 136 17.00 -0.44 4.34
N VAL A 137 16.85 -1.28 3.31
CA VAL A 137 16.71 -0.84 1.92
C VAL A 137 15.28 -0.41 1.60
N PHE A 138 14.29 -1.15 2.10
CA PHE A 138 12.88 -0.95 1.77
C PHE A 138 12.13 -0.22 2.91
N THR A 139 12.69 0.88 3.40
CA THR A 139 12.07 1.66 4.48
C THR A 139 11.11 2.73 3.97
N GLU A 140 11.33 3.23 2.76
CA GLU A 140 10.63 4.40 2.22
C GLU A 140 9.27 4.05 1.62
N ARG A 141 8.44 5.09 1.41
CA ARG A 141 7.09 5.00 0.86
C ARG A 141 7.01 5.62 -0.54
N PRO A 142 6.29 5.01 -1.48
CA PRO A 142 6.05 5.63 -2.78
C PRO A 142 5.07 6.80 -2.65
N PHE A 143 5.24 7.78 -3.52
CA PHE A 143 4.29 8.87 -3.68
C PHE A 143 3.07 8.41 -4.48
N PHE A 144 1.90 8.47 -3.85
CA PHE A 144 0.61 8.30 -4.50
C PHE A 144 -0.25 9.54 -4.27
N PRO A 145 -0.80 10.19 -5.32
CA PRO A 145 -1.61 11.39 -5.18
C PRO A 145 -2.76 11.26 -4.17
N VAL A 146 -3.42 10.10 -4.10
CA VAL A 146 -4.51 9.87 -3.14
C VAL A 146 -4.01 9.85 -1.70
N ASN A 147 -2.86 9.24 -1.44
CA ASN A 147 -2.27 9.18 -0.11
C ASN A 147 -1.78 10.56 0.30
N ASP A 148 -1.14 11.29 -0.63
CA ASP A 148 -0.70 12.67 -0.39
C ASP A 148 -1.89 13.58 -0.08
N ARG A 149 -3.02 13.42 -0.77
CA ARG A 149 -4.25 14.15 -0.45
C ARG A 149 -4.80 13.83 0.95
N ILE A 150 -4.62 12.61 1.43
CA ILE A 150 -5.08 12.18 2.77
C ILE A 150 -4.13 12.67 3.85
N CYS A 151 -2.84 12.36 3.72
CA CYS A 151 -1.84 12.47 4.77
C CYS A 151 -0.81 13.58 4.58
N ASN A 152 -0.73 14.24 3.43
CA ASN A 152 0.21 15.31 3.13
C ASN A 152 1.68 14.95 3.45
N GLY A 153 2.06 13.69 3.18
CA GLY A 153 3.38 13.15 3.51
C GLY A 153 3.65 12.90 5.01
N LYS A 154 2.69 13.18 5.90
CA LYS A 154 2.77 13.09 7.38
C LYS A 154 2.15 11.81 7.93
N GLY A 155 2.24 11.62 9.25
CA GLY A 155 1.73 10.45 9.95
C GLY A 155 2.75 9.32 10.09
N LEU A 156 2.27 8.08 10.18
CA LEU A 156 3.03 6.86 10.48
C LEU A 156 2.98 5.81 9.36
N ILE A 157 1.88 5.75 8.59
CA ILE A 157 1.63 4.69 7.60
C ILE A 157 2.33 5.00 6.28
N PHE A 158 2.07 6.18 5.70
CA PHE A 158 2.51 6.56 4.35
C PHE A 158 3.64 7.59 4.31
N SER A 159 4.17 8.01 5.46
CA SER A 159 5.34 8.88 5.55
C SER A 159 6.66 8.09 5.48
N GLY A 160 7.75 8.80 5.18
CA GLY A 160 9.10 8.25 5.03
C GLY A 160 10.18 9.14 5.62
N GLY A 161 11.44 8.75 5.43
CA GLY A 161 12.61 9.54 5.83
C GLY A 161 12.80 9.72 7.34
N HIS A 162 13.48 10.82 7.70
CA HIS A 162 13.87 11.11 9.07
C HIS A 162 12.67 11.36 9.99
N MET A 163 11.73 12.21 9.57
CA MET A 163 10.47 12.48 10.27
C MET A 163 9.74 11.18 10.65
N TRP A 164 9.51 10.28 9.70
CA TRP A 164 8.81 9.02 9.97
C TRP A 164 9.53 8.17 11.03
N ARG A 165 10.88 8.11 11.02
CA ARG A 165 11.64 7.35 12.03
C ARG A 165 11.44 7.92 13.42
N GLN A 166 11.43 9.25 13.55
CA GLN A 166 11.20 9.95 14.82
C GLN A 166 9.78 9.69 15.32
N GLN A 167 8.77 9.93 14.48
CA GLN A 167 7.36 9.74 14.79
C GLN A 167 7.04 8.28 15.16
N ARG A 168 7.55 7.31 14.38
CA ARG A 168 7.37 5.88 14.66
C ARG A 168 8.02 5.46 15.96
N ARG A 169 9.24 5.93 16.25
CA ARG A 169 9.93 5.61 17.50
C ARG A 169 9.15 6.16 18.69
N PHE A 170 8.71 7.42 18.60
CA PHE A 170 7.86 8.04 19.61
C PHE A 170 6.58 7.22 19.82
N ALA A 171 5.85 6.91 18.75
CA ALA A 171 4.59 6.20 18.88
C ALA A 171 4.72 4.80 19.49
N VAL A 172 5.73 4.04 19.08
CA VAL A 172 5.99 2.72 19.68
C VAL A 172 6.38 2.85 21.16
N ALA A 173 7.17 3.85 21.53
CA ALA A 173 7.57 4.08 22.92
C ALA A 173 6.35 4.47 23.78
N THR A 174 5.52 5.39 23.30
CA THR A 174 4.32 5.88 24.01
C THR A 174 3.26 4.79 24.16
N LEU A 175 2.98 4.01 23.11
CA LEU A 175 2.04 2.89 23.20
C LEU A 175 2.51 1.82 24.20
N LYS A 176 3.81 1.51 24.24
CA LYS A 176 4.40 0.62 25.26
C LYS A 176 4.34 1.22 26.65
N TYR A 177 4.49 2.54 26.78
CA TYR A 177 4.37 3.25 28.05
C TYR A 177 2.96 3.02 28.64
N PHE A 178 1.90 3.28 27.87
CA PHE A 178 0.51 3.20 28.32
C PHE A 178 -0.06 1.79 28.50
N GLY A 179 0.53 0.77 27.87
CA GLY A 179 0.16 -0.60 28.24
C GLY A 179 0.33 -1.66 27.18
N VAL A 180 0.74 -1.34 25.96
CA VAL A 180 0.97 -2.37 24.94
C VAL A 180 2.02 -3.36 25.44
N GLY A 181 1.59 -4.61 25.67
CA GLY A 181 2.41 -5.68 26.24
C GLY A 181 2.48 -5.71 27.78
N LYS A 182 1.63 -4.95 28.48
CA LYS A 182 1.53 -4.90 29.95
C LYS A 182 0.13 -5.28 30.43
N LYS A 183 0.00 -5.61 31.72
CA LYS A 183 -1.28 -5.95 32.37
C LYS A 183 -2.31 -4.80 32.39
N THR A 184 -1.88 -3.54 32.26
CA THR A 184 -2.79 -2.39 32.25
C THR A 184 -3.74 -2.42 31.06
N LEU A 185 -3.21 -2.65 29.85
CA LEU A 185 -4.02 -2.77 28.64
C LEU A 185 -4.84 -4.05 28.62
N GLU A 186 -4.30 -5.16 29.14
CA GLU A 186 -5.05 -6.40 29.33
C GLU A 186 -6.34 -6.16 30.11
N ASN A 187 -6.28 -5.46 31.24
CA ASN A 187 -7.47 -5.12 32.02
C ASN A 187 -8.49 -4.28 31.21
N SER A 188 -8.02 -3.31 30.42
CA SER A 188 -8.88 -2.51 29.54
C SER A 188 -9.57 -3.36 28.47
N ILE A 189 -8.86 -4.33 27.89
CA ILE A 189 -9.42 -5.29 26.92
C ILE A 189 -10.44 -6.20 27.59
N LEU A 190 -10.16 -6.69 28.80
CA LEU A 190 -11.08 -7.56 29.53
C LEU A 190 -12.39 -6.87 29.88
N GLN A 191 -12.36 -5.57 30.19
CA GLN A 191 -13.55 -4.75 30.36
C GLN A 191 -14.36 -4.64 29.07
N GLU A 192 -13.72 -4.36 27.93
CA GLU A 192 -14.43 -4.36 26.63
C GLU A 192 -15.02 -5.73 26.28
N CYS A 193 -14.31 -6.82 26.59
CA CYS A 193 -14.84 -8.17 26.41
C CYS A 193 -16.09 -8.43 27.26
N GLN A 194 -16.19 -7.87 28.47
CA GLN A 194 -17.41 -7.97 29.29
C GLN A 194 -18.59 -7.29 28.59
N PHE A 195 -18.41 -6.04 28.14
CA PHE A 195 -19.45 -5.31 27.43
C PHE A 195 -19.91 -6.03 26.16
N VAL A 196 -18.96 -6.55 25.36
CA VAL A 196 -19.29 -7.35 24.18
C VAL A 196 -20.10 -8.58 24.58
N CYS A 197 -19.68 -9.33 25.61
CA CYS A 197 -20.43 -10.51 26.06
C CYS A 197 -21.84 -10.17 26.57
N GLU A 198 -22.02 -9.04 27.25
CA GLU A 198 -23.33 -8.57 27.71
C GLU A 198 -24.24 -8.18 26.54
N ALA A 199 -23.71 -7.44 25.56
CA ALA A 199 -24.43 -7.09 24.34
C ALA A 199 -24.84 -8.34 23.55
N LEU A 200 -23.94 -9.32 23.41
CA LEU A 200 -24.25 -10.60 22.76
C LEU A 200 -25.36 -11.39 23.49
N ARG A 201 -25.40 -11.35 24.83
CA ARG A 201 -26.49 -11.98 25.60
C ARG A 201 -27.82 -11.25 25.42
N ALA A 202 -27.79 -9.93 25.25
CA ALA A 202 -29.00 -9.12 25.07
C ALA A 202 -29.77 -9.46 23.79
N GLU A 203 -29.10 -10.00 22.77
CA GLU A 203 -29.71 -10.47 21.51
C GLU A 203 -30.59 -11.73 21.69
N ARG A 204 -30.49 -12.43 22.83
CA ARG A 204 -31.36 -13.59 23.19
C ARG A 204 -31.42 -14.69 22.12
N GLY A 205 -30.34 -14.89 21.37
CA GLY A 205 -30.25 -15.89 20.31
C GLY A 205 -30.92 -15.49 18.99
N LEU A 206 -31.37 -14.25 18.84
CA LEU A 206 -31.84 -13.73 17.56
C LEU A 206 -30.66 -13.49 16.61
N PRO A 207 -30.85 -13.60 15.28
CA PRO A 207 -29.82 -13.23 14.31
C PRO A 207 -29.53 -11.72 14.36
N PHE A 208 -28.25 -11.36 14.43
CA PHE A 208 -27.78 -9.97 14.44
C PHE A 208 -26.44 -9.86 13.69
N ASN A 209 -26.02 -8.63 13.37
CA ASN A 209 -24.71 -8.36 12.78
C ASN A 209 -23.72 -7.94 13.88
N PRO A 210 -22.67 -8.74 14.19
CA PRO A 210 -21.72 -8.39 15.24
C PRO A 210 -20.73 -7.29 14.84
N HIS A 211 -20.68 -6.90 13.56
CA HIS A 211 -19.65 -6.01 13.03
C HIS A 211 -19.54 -4.70 13.81
N ASP A 212 -20.66 -4.00 14.01
CA ASP A 212 -20.64 -2.66 14.60
C ASP A 212 -20.31 -2.71 16.09
N LEU A 213 -20.79 -3.74 16.80
CA LEU A 213 -20.44 -4.02 18.19
C LEU A 213 -18.93 -4.26 18.34
N LEU A 214 -18.37 -5.13 17.49
CA LEU A 214 -16.93 -5.41 17.48
C LEU A 214 -16.12 -4.17 17.11
N ASN A 215 -16.61 -3.37 16.16
CA ASN A 215 -15.91 -2.15 15.73
C ASN A 215 -15.82 -1.12 16.85
N CYS A 216 -16.91 -0.96 17.61
CA CYS A 216 -16.91 -0.10 18.80
C CYS A 216 -15.98 -0.61 19.89
N ALA A 217 -16.02 -1.91 20.20
CA ALA A 217 -15.18 -2.51 21.24
C ALA A 217 -13.69 -2.35 20.93
N VAL A 218 -13.29 -2.65 19.69
CA VAL A 218 -11.91 -2.49 19.24
C VAL A 218 -11.54 -1.01 19.18
N GLY A 219 -12.42 -0.16 18.65
CA GLY A 219 -12.22 1.29 18.60
C GLY A 219 -12.00 1.88 19.98
N ASN A 220 -12.75 1.44 21.00
CA ASN A 220 -12.59 1.90 22.37
C ASN A 220 -11.24 1.53 22.99
N ILE A 221 -10.64 0.39 22.62
CA ILE A 221 -9.29 0.05 23.06
C ILE A 221 -8.29 1.09 22.57
N ILE A 222 -8.33 1.45 21.27
CA ILE A 222 -7.40 2.46 20.74
C ILE A 222 -7.73 3.87 21.24
N CYS A 223 -9.01 4.23 21.39
CA CYS A 223 -9.43 5.50 21.99
C CYS A 223 -8.88 5.66 23.41
N SER A 224 -8.89 4.59 24.22
CA SER A 224 -8.35 4.65 25.58
C SER A 224 -6.85 4.93 25.62
N LEU A 225 -6.09 4.48 24.62
CA LEU A 225 -4.65 4.73 24.51
C LEU A 225 -4.34 6.11 23.92
N VAL A 226 -5.21 6.61 23.05
CA VAL A 226 -4.95 7.80 22.24
C VAL A 226 -5.58 9.06 22.84
N PHE A 227 -6.82 8.98 23.32
CA PHE A 227 -7.60 10.07 23.93
C PHE A 227 -7.73 9.94 25.44
N GLY A 228 -7.27 8.84 26.04
CA GLY A 228 -7.36 8.60 27.48
C GLY A 228 -8.75 8.20 27.99
N TYR A 229 -9.75 8.08 27.11
CA TYR A 229 -11.12 7.67 27.48
C TYR A 229 -11.77 6.76 26.43
N LYS A 230 -12.94 6.22 26.79
CA LYS A 230 -13.76 5.31 25.97
C LYS A 230 -15.09 5.98 25.63
N PHE A 231 -15.63 5.68 24.45
CA PHE A 231 -16.95 6.13 24.03
C PHE A 231 -18.04 5.16 24.49
N GLU A 232 -19.23 5.69 24.73
CA GLU A 232 -20.41 4.88 24.99
C GLU A 232 -20.86 4.15 23.72
N TYR A 233 -21.40 2.94 23.88
CA TYR A 233 -21.76 2.07 22.74
C TYR A 233 -23.02 2.52 21.99
N ASP A 234 -23.80 3.44 22.54
CA ASP A 234 -24.97 4.06 21.93
C ASP A 234 -24.67 5.45 21.31
N ASP A 235 -23.42 5.94 21.44
CA ASP A 235 -23.02 7.21 20.86
C ASP A 235 -22.96 7.14 19.33
N GLN A 236 -23.98 7.72 18.68
CA GLN A 236 -24.06 7.83 17.22
C GLN A 236 -22.88 8.60 16.62
N ARG A 237 -22.28 9.54 17.34
CA ARG A 237 -21.11 10.29 16.86
C ARG A 237 -19.93 9.34 16.70
N PHE A 238 -19.71 8.44 17.65
CA PHE A 238 -18.60 7.48 17.59
C PHE A 238 -18.73 6.52 16.41
N TYR A 239 -19.92 5.97 16.16
CA TYR A 239 -20.18 5.16 14.96
C TYR A 239 -19.88 5.91 13.66
N GLN A 240 -20.23 7.19 13.58
CA GLN A 240 -19.93 8.01 12.40
C GLN A 240 -18.42 8.21 12.22
N LEU A 241 -17.68 8.44 13.30
CA LEU A 241 -16.21 8.59 13.25
C LEU A 241 -15.54 7.30 12.77
N LEU A 242 -15.97 6.14 13.28
CA LEU A 242 -15.50 4.83 12.82
C LEU A 242 -15.75 4.64 11.32
N LYS A 243 -16.97 4.97 10.85
CA LYS A 243 -17.31 4.89 9.42
C LYS A 243 -16.47 5.82 8.55
N TYR A 244 -16.26 7.07 8.98
CA TYR A 244 -15.39 8.00 8.25
C TYR A 244 -13.95 7.48 8.16
N SER A 245 -13.48 6.79 9.21
CA SER A 245 -12.16 6.19 9.25
C SER A 245 -12.05 5.03 8.27
N ASP A 246 -13.01 4.10 8.29
CA ASP A 246 -13.12 2.97 7.36
C ASP A 246 -13.15 3.44 5.89
N ASP A 247 -13.98 4.43 5.56
CA ASP A 247 -14.05 5.01 4.22
C ASP A 247 -12.70 5.59 3.76
N THR A 248 -11.96 6.23 4.68
CA THR A 248 -10.65 6.82 4.42
C THR A 248 -9.61 5.72 4.15
N PHE A 249 -9.58 4.67 4.95
CA PHE A 249 -8.63 3.56 4.81
C PHE A 249 -8.90 2.69 3.58
N LYS A 250 -10.16 2.59 3.16
CA LYS A 250 -10.54 1.88 1.92
C LYS A 250 -10.24 2.66 0.65
N LEU A 251 -10.13 4.00 0.72
CA LEU A 251 -9.99 4.82 -0.47
C LEU A 251 -8.76 4.46 -1.32
N PRO A 252 -7.53 4.33 -0.76
CA PRO A 252 -6.34 4.01 -1.56
C PRO A 252 -6.43 2.69 -2.33
N ILE A 253 -7.17 1.71 -1.81
CA ILE A 253 -7.28 0.36 -2.37
C ILE A 253 -8.54 0.13 -3.21
N ASN A 254 -9.50 1.06 -3.19
CA ASN A 254 -10.72 0.95 -3.99
C ASN A 254 -10.52 1.51 -5.42
N ARG A 255 -11.54 1.34 -6.27
CA ARG A 255 -11.50 1.81 -7.66
C ARG A 255 -11.32 3.33 -7.80
N TRP A 256 -11.88 4.11 -6.87
CA TRP A 256 -11.83 5.57 -6.91
C TRP A 256 -10.43 6.09 -6.55
N GLY A 257 -9.76 5.51 -5.54
CA GLY A 257 -8.38 5.85 -5.23
C GLY A 257 -7.40 5.46 -6.33
N ARG A 258 -7.61 4.31 -6.98
CA ARG A 258 -6.83 3.93 -8.18
C ARG A 258 -6.98 4.95 -9.31
N LEU A 259 -8.22 5.33 -9.64
CA LEU A 259 -8.47 6.37 -10.65
C LEU A 259 -7.86 7.72 -10.27
N TYR A 260 -7.93 8.09 -9.00
CA TYR A 260 -7.32 9.32 -8.49
C TYR A 260 -5.79 9.31 -8.62
N ASN A 261 -5.15 8.17 -8.39
CA ASN A 261 -3.70 8.04 -8.55
C ASN A 261 -3.23 8.17 -10.01
N GLU A 262 -4.02 7.65 -10.96
CA GLU A 262 -3.68 7.74 -12.39
C GLU A 262 -4.04 9.10 -13.00
N PHE A 263 -5.16 9.70 -12.56
CA PHE A 263 -5.69 10.95 -13.12
C PHE A 263 -6.06 11.98 -12.04
N PRO A 264 -5.10 12.44 -11.20
CA PRO A 264 -5.41 13.28 -10.04
C PRO A 264 -6.07 14.61 -10.42
N THR A 265 -5.59 15.27 -11.48
CA THR A 265 -6.14 16.56 -11.94
C THR A 265 -7.55 16.43 -12.49
N LEU A 266 -7.89 15.32 -13.16
CA LEU A 266 -9.25 15.11 -13.67
C LEU A 266 -10.19 14.74 -12.51
N MET A 267 -9.73 13.82 -11.66
CA MET A 267 -10.53 13.30 -10.54
C MET A 267 -10.80 14.35 -9.46
N SER A 268 -9.98 15.39 -9.34
CA SER A 268 -10.23 16.51 -8.42
C SER A 268 -11.46 17.34 -8.80
N PHE A 269 -11.86 17.37 -10.08
CA PHE A 269 -13.06 18.07 -10.55
C PHE A 269 -14.28 17.15 -10.66
N LEU A 270 -14.08 15.84 -10.83
CA LEU A 270 -15.19 14.90 -10.98
C LEU A 270 -15.86 14.57 -9.64
N PRO A 271 -17.20 14.49 -9.59
CA PRO A 271 -17.91 13.97 -8.44
C PRO A 271 -17.68 12.45 -8.31
N GLY A 272 -17.68 11.95 -7.08
CA GLY A 272 -17.51 10.53 -6.81
C GLY A 272 -17.27 10.25 -5.33
N GLN A 273 -17.16 8.97 -4.99
CA GLN A 273 -16.97 8.53 -3.60
C GLN A 273 -15.69 9.10 -3.00
N HIS A 274 -14.62 9.31 -3.79
CA HIS A 274 -13.38 9.95 -3.33
C HIS A 274 -13.62 11.34 -2.74
N GLN A 275 -14.50 12.15 -3.36
CA GLN A 275 -14.83 13.48 -2.84
C GLN A 275 -15.61 13.40 -1.53
N THR A 276 -16.56 12.47 -1.42
CA THR A 276 -17.28 12.21 -0.16
C THR A 276 -16.31 11.76 0.93
N THR A 277 -15.38 10.87 0.62
CA THR A 277 -14.34 10.43 1.56
C THR A 277 -13.44 11.60 1.98
N PHE A 278 -13.03 12.48 1.07
CA PHE A 278 -12.26 13.67 1.44
C PHE A 278 -13.04 14.62 2.35
N ALA A 279 -14.34 14.80 2.12
CA ALA A 279 -15.20 15.54 3.03
C ALA A 279 -15.33 14.88 4.41
N ASN A 280 -15.47 13.55 4.47
CA ASN A 280 -15.50 12.79 5.71
C ASN A 280 -14.16 12.87 6.47
N LEU A 281 -13.04 12.81 5.76
CA LEU A 281 -11.70 13.01 6.31
C LEU A 281 -11.57 14.39 6.95
N SER A 282 -12.10 15.45 6.33
CA SER A 282 -12.09 16.79 6.94
C SER A 282 -12.85 16.81 8.27
N LYS A 283 -14.00 16.12 8.38
CA LYS A 283 -14.75 16.01 9.64
C LYS A 283 -13.96 15.25 10.72
N LEU A 284 -13.26 14.18 10.34
CA LEU A 284 -12.36 13.46 11.25
C LEU A 284 -11.21 14.35 11.75
N LYS A 285 -10.59 15.13 10.85
CA LYS A 285 -9.53 16.06 11.23
C LYS A 285 -10.03 17.13 12.22
N VAL A 286 -11.23 17.66 12.00
CA VAL A 286 -11.87 18.61 12.93
C VAL A 286 -12.10 17.96 14.30
N PHE A 287 -12.59 16.72 14.34
CA PHE A 287 -12.73 15.99 15.60
C PHE A 287 -11.39 15.82 16.33
N PHE A 288 -10.32 15.43 15.64
CA PHE A 288 -9.00 15.33 16.28
C PHE A 288 -8.46 16.68 16.75
N GLN A 289 -8.73 17.77 16.02
CA GLN A 289 -8.39 19.13 16.46
C GLN A 289 -9.13 19.51 17.74
N GLU A 290 -10.43 19.22 17.84
CA GLU A 290 -11.22 19.44 19.05
C GLU A 290 -10.64 18.64 20.24
N GLU A 291 -10.29 17.37 20.04
CA GLU A 291 -9.67 16.56 21.09
C GLU A 291 -8.32 17.13 21.52
N ILE A 292 -7.44 17.50 20.58
CA ILE A 292 -6.16 18.13 20.90
C ILE A 292 -6.37 19.40 21.72
N GLN A 293 -7.35 20.24 21.36
CA GLN A 293 -7.64 21.47 22.09
C GLN A 293 -8.09 21.20 23.54
N LYS A 294 -8.98 20.22 23.76
CA LYS A 294 -9.35 19.79 25.13
C LYS A 294 -8.14 19.32 25.94
N HIS A 295 -7.25 18.55 25.30
CA HIS A 295 -6.05 18.08 25.97
C HIS A 295 -5.10 19.22 26.34
N ARG A 296 -5.01 20.27 25.52
CA ARG A 296 -4.23 21.49 25.84
C ARG A 296 -4.78 22.23 27.06
N GLU A 297 -6.11 22.33 27.18
CA GLU A 297 -6.79 23.05 28.26
C GLU A 297 -6.65 22.31 29.61
N ASP A 298 -6.81 20.99 29.60
CA ASP A 298 -6.78 20.14 30.80
C ASP A 298 -5.39 19.53 31.09
N ARG A 299 -4.33 20.02 30.43
CA ARG A 299 -3.01 19.38 30.43
C ARG A 299 -2.33 19.44 31.78
N ASN A 300 -1.83 18.29 32.25
CA ASN A 300 -0.89 18.22 33.37
C ASN A 300 0.44 17.59 32.92
N PRO A 301 1.51 18.40 32.74
CA PRO A 301 2.82 17.91 32.28
C PRO A 301 3.48 16.89 33.22
N SER A 302 3.04 16.78 34.48
CA SER A 302 3.61 15.83 35.44
C SER A 302 2.99 14.44 35.33
N SER A 303 1.84 14.32 34.67
CA SER A 303 1.08 13.06 34.59
C SER A 303 0.33 12.98 33.25
N PRO A 304 1.03 12.66 32.15
CA PRO A 304 0.40 12.53 30.84
C PRO A 304 -0.62 11.38 30.84
N ARG A 305 -1.81 11.64 30.33
CA ARG A 305 -2.94 10.70 30.37
C ARG A 305 -2.91 9.69 29.23
N ASP A 306 -2.41 10.10 28.06
CA ASP A 306 -2.54 9.36 26.80
C ASP A 306 -1.49 9.81 25.76
N TYR A 307 -1.63 9.29 24.55
CA TYR A 307 -0.79 9.62 23.41
C TYR A 307 -0.75 11.12 23.09
N ILE A 308 -1.87 11.83 23.16
CA ILE A 308 -1.95 13.26 22.83
C ILE A 308 -1.14 14.06 23.83
N ASP A 309 -1.34 13.84 25.13
CA ASP A 309 -0.59 14.54 26.18
C ASP A 309 0.92 14.33 26.02
N CYS A 310 1.36 13.08 25.80
CA CYS A 310 2.77 12.78 25.56
C CYS A 310 3.30 13.47 24.30
N TYR A 311 2.50 13.55 23.23
CA TYR A 311 2.94 14.18 21.99
C TYR A 311 3.06 15.69 22.17
N LEU A 312 2.12 16.32 22.87
CA LEU A 312 2.19 17.75 23.21
C LEU A 312 3.43 18.07 24.05
N ASP A 313 3.78 17.19 25.01
CA ASP A 313 5.05 17.29 25.75
C ASP A 313 6.28 17.20 24.83
N GLU A 314 6.26 16.27 23.87
CA GLU A 314 7.37 16.08 22.94
C GLU A 314 7.53 17.24 21.96
N MET A 315 6.42 17.86 21.55
CA MET A 315 6.41 19.08 20.74
C MET A 315 7.14 20.24 21.44
N GLU A 316 7.04 20.34 22.76
CA GLU A 316 7.70 21.40 23.54
C GLU A 316 9.18 21.08 23.83
N LYS A 317 9.53 19.80 23.94
CA LYS A 317 10.89 19.34 24.24
C LYS A 317 11.79 19.27 23.02
N THR A 318 11.23 18.91 21.86
CA THR A 318 12.01 18.60 20.67
C THR A 318 12.53 19.87 20.00
N LYS A 319 13.86 19.94 19.82
CA LYS A 319 14.53 21.01 19.08
C LYS A 319 14.81 20.66 17.62
N ASP A 320 14.56 19.41 17.25
CA ASP A 320 14.78 18.89 15.91
C ASP A 320 13.59 19.25 15.01
N SER A 321 13.76 20.27 14.17
CA SER A 321 12.72 20.70 13.24
C SER A 321 12.41 19.66 12.16
N GLU A 322 13.36 18.77 11.83
CA GLU A 322 13.16 17.72 10.81
C GLU A 322 12.33 16.54 11.31
N ALA A 323 12.15 16.42 12.63
CA ALA A 323 11.26 15.42 13.22
C ALA A 323 9.77 15.75 13.02
N GLU A 324 9.46 17.01 12.66
CA GLU A 324 8.12 17.56 12.47
C GLU A 324 7.11 17.19 13.57
N PHE A 325 7.50 17.32 14.84
CA PHE A 325 6.52 17.29 15.95
C PHE A 325 5.67 18.56 15.90
N THR A 326 4.66 18.52 15.04
CA THR A 326 3.68 19.59 14.81
C THR A 326 2.29 19.08 15.08
N GLU A 327 1.35 19.99 15.33
CA GLU A 327 -0.06 19.64 15.52
C GLU A 327 -0.67 18.98 14.28
N GLU A 328 -0.28 19.45 13.07
CA GLU A 328 -0.71 18.82 11.82
C GLU A 328 -0.27 17.35 11.75
N ASN A 329 1.00 17.08 12.11
CA ASN A 329 1.51 15.70 12.10
C ASN A 329 0.89 14.85 13.22
N LEU A 330 0.55 15.46 14.37
CA LEU A 330 -0.23 14.79 15.41
C LEU A 330 -1.57 14.32 14.87
N ILE A 331 -2.35 15.20 14.22
CA ILE A 331 -3.65 14.84 13.61
C ILE A 331 -3.51 13.64 12.66
N HIS A 332 -2.45 13.60 11.85
CA HIS A 332 -2.17 12.48 10.96
C HIS A 332 -1.76 11.20 11.71
N CYS A 333 -0.99 11.30 12.80
CA CYS A 333 -0.70 10.16 13.66
C CYS A 333 -1.96 9.62 14.33
N LEU A 334 -2.86 10.50 14.80
CA LEU A 334 -4.14 10.11 15.40
C LEU A 334 -5.03 9.38 14.38
N LEU A 335 -5.12 9.88 13.15
CA LEU A 335 -5.83 9.23 12.05
C LEU A 335 -5.28 7.82 11.80
N ASP A 336 -3.96 7.69 11.71
CA ASP A 336 -3.29 6.42 11.44
C ASP A 336 -3.50 5.41 12.57
N LEU A 337 -3.32 5.82 13.84
CA LEU A 337 -3.51 4.97 15.00
C LEU A 337 -4.97 4.52 15.15
N PHE A 338 -5.90 5.47 15.05
CA PHE A 338 -7.34 5.21 15.18
C PHE A 338 -7.84 4.25 14.10
N GLY A 339 -7.54 4.49 12.82
CA GLY A 339 -8.01 3.61 11.76
C GLY A 339 -7.31 2.26 11.71
N ALA A 340 -5.98 2.22 11.82
CA ALA A 340 -5.23 0.96 11.76
C ALA A 340 -5.52 0.05 12.97
N GLY A 341 -5.66 0.64 14.16
CA GLY A 341 -5.97 -0.08 15.39
C GLY A 341 -7.38 -0.67 15.42
N THR A 342 -8.30 -0.11 14.65
CA THR A 342 -9.72 -0.48 14.68
C THR A 342 -10.06 -1.49 13.58
N GLU A 343 -9.98 -1.10 12.31
CA GLU A 343 -10.57 -1.87 11.22
C GLU A 343 -9.94 -3.27 11.07
N SER A 344 -8.61 -3.36 11.13
CA SER A 344 -7.88 -4.62 10.90
C SER A 344 -8.25 -5.72 11.92
N THR A 345 -8.34 -5.33 13.19
CA THR A 345 -8.72 -6.22 14.29
C THR A 345 -10.20 -6.59 14.19
N THR A 346 -11.09 -5.62 13.93
CA THR A 346 -12.53 -5.86 13.74
C THR A 346 -12.79 -6.86 12.61
N LYS A 347 -12.13 -6.73 11.46
CA LYS A 347 -12.26 -7.69 10.36
C LYS A 347 -11.73 -9.06 10.74
N SER A 348 -10.60 -9.14 11.45
CA SER A 348 -10.03 -10.41 11.92
C SER A 348 -10.99 -11.16 12.86
N LEU A 349 -11.61 -10.44 13.81
CA LEU A 349 -12.60 -11.00 14.72
C LEU A 349 -13.88 -11.43 13.98
N SER A 350 -14.35 -10.61 13.04
CA SER A 350 -15.51 -10.93 12.22
C SER A 350 -15.31 -12.21 11.40
N TRP A 351 -14.13 -12.37 10.79
CA TRP A 351 -13.75 -13.61 10.11
C TRP A 351 -13.63 -14.79 11.07
N GLY A 352 -13.09 -14.56 12.28
CA GLY A 352 -13.06 -15.56 13.34
C GLY A 352 -14.44 -16.10 13.67
N LEU A 353 -15.41 -15.22 13.93
CA LEU A 353 -16.80 -15.62 14.20
C LEU A 353 -17.42 -16.37 13.01
N LEU A 354 -17.21 -15.89 11.79
CA LEU A 354 -17.70 -16.54 10.58
C LEU A 354 -17.11 -17.94 10.40
N TYR A 355 -15.81 -18.13 10.65
CA TYR A 355 -15.17 -19.44 10.56
C TYR A 355 -15.62 -20.38 11.67
N MET A 356 -15.84 -19.90 12.90
CA MET A 356 -16.43 -20.73 13.96
C MET A 356 -17.83 -21.22 13.58
N ALA A 357 -18.66 -20.34 13.02
CA ALA A 357 -19.99 -20.71 12.55
C ALA A 357 -19.95 -21.70 11.36
N LYS A 358 -18.91 -21.62 10.52
CA LYS A 358 -18.72 -22.52 9.37
C LYS A 358 -18.14 -23.88 9.75
N TYR A 359 -17.30 -23.94 10.78
CA TYR A 359 -16.59 -25.13 11.25
C TYR A 359 -16.93 -25.40 12.73
N PRO A 360 -18.15 -25.88 13.03
CA PRO A 360 -18.60 -26.10 14.40
C PRO A 360 -17.72 -27.09 15.17
N GLU A 361 -17.10 -28.05 14.50
CA GLU A 361 -16.15 -29.00 15.11
C GLU A 361 -14.87 -28.33 15.63
N VAL A 362 -14.46 -27.21 15.02
CA VAL A 362 -13.34 -26.40 15.51
C VAL A 362 -13.80 -25.56 16.70
N GLN A 363 -15.00 -24.99 16.62
CA GLN A 363 -15.60 -24.23 17.72
C GLN A 363 -15.74 -25.08 18.99
N GLU A 364 -16.25 -26.31 18.88
CA GLU A 364 -16.40 -27.24 20.00
C GLU A 364 -15.05 -27.57 20.67
N LYS A 365 -13.99 -27.78 19.87
CA LYS A 365 -12.65 -28.05 20.40
C LYS A 365 -12.05 -26.85 21.12
N VAL A 366 -12.26 -25.63 20.60
CA VAL A 366 -11.84 -24.40 21.26
C VAL A 366 -12.59 -24.23 22.59
N GLN A 367 -13.90 -24.47 22.60
CA GLN A 367 -14.70 -24.41 23.84
C GLN A 367 -14.22 -25.44 24.86
N ALA A 368 -13.98 -26.69 24.45
CA ALA A 368 -13.49 -27.74 25.33
C ALA A 368 -12.11 -27.41 25.94
N GLU A 369 -11.20 -26.82 25.16
CA GLU A 369 -9.89 -26.37 25.65
C GLU A 369 -10.04 -25.22 26.66
N ILE A 370 -10.90 -24.24 26.37
CA ILE A 370 -11.20 -23.12 27.27
C ILE A 370 -11.83 -23.61 28.59
N ASP A 371 -12.82 -24.49 28.52
CA ASP A 371 -13.48 -25.06 29.71
C ASP A 371 -12.50 -25.87 30.56
N HIS A 372 -11.56 -26.59 29.94
CA HIS A 372 -10.55 -27.37 30.64
C HIS A 372 -9.50 -26.51 31.35
N VAL A 373 -9.01 -25.46 30.70
CA VAL A 373 -7.87 -24.65 31.18
C VAL A 373 -8.31 -23.48 32.06
N ILE A 374 -9.39 -22.79 31.66
CA ILE A 374 -9.87 -21.57 32.31
C ILE A 374 -11.08 -21.87 33.19
N GLY A 375 -11.97 -22.73 32.72
CA GLY A 375 -13.28 -22.99 33.34
C GLY A 375 -14.28 -21.84 33.12
N GLN A 376 -15.33 -21.82 33.94
CA GLN A 376 -16.49 -20.91 33.75
C GLN A 376 -16.57 -19.77 34.78
N THR A 377 -15.63 -19.67 35.72
CA THR A 377 -15.73 -18.77 36.88
C THR A 377 -14.92 -17.48 36.76
N ARG A 378 -13.97 -17.40 35.82
CA ARG A 378 -13.08 -16.24 35.65
C ARG A 378 -12.93 -15.87 34.18
N GLN A 379 -12.47 -14.66 33.92
CA GLN A 379 -12.12 -14.24 32.56
C GLN A 379 -10.79 -14.87 32.10
N PRO A 380 -10.61 -15.05 30.77
CA PRO A 380 -9.32 -15.40 30.18
C PRO A 380 -8.27 -14.32 30.45
N LEU A 381 -7.02 -14.72 30.67
CA LEU A 381 -5.86 -13.83 30.80
C LEU A 381 -4.82 -14.15 29.71
N MET A 382 -3.93 -13.21 29.41
CA MET A 382 -2.84 -13.38 28.44
C MET A 382 -1.84 -14.46 28.86
N GLU A 383 -1.72 -14.73 30.16
CA GLU A 383 -0.91 -15.85 30.68
C GLU A 383 -1.48 -17.22 30.31
N ASP A 384 -2.81 -17.34 30.18
CA ASP A 384 -3.49 -18.58 29.77
C ASP A 384 -3.10 -19.01 28.34
N ARG A 385 -2.67 -18.07 27.49
CA ARG A 385 -2.29 -18.34 26.09
C ARG A 385 -1.31 -19.50 25.95
N THR A 386 -0.35 -19.63 26.87
CA THR A 386 0.65 -20.72 26.82
C THR A 386 0.06 -22.11 27.12
N HIS A 387 -1.13 -22.14 27.73
CA HIS A 387 -1.89 -23.34 28.06
C HIS A 387 -3.05 -23.60 27.10
N LEU A 388 -3.25 -22.74 26.08
CA LEU A 388 -4.31 -22.85 25.07
C LEU A 388 -3.73 -23.05 23.65
N PRO A 389 -2.93 -24.10 23.40
CA PRO A 389 -2.25 -24.28 22.12
C PRO A 389 -3.22 -24.43 20.93
N TYR A 390 -4.37 -25.08 21.10
CA TYR A 390 -5.33 -25.27 20.02
C TYR A 390 -6.05 -23.96 19.69
N THR A 391 -6.55 -23.24 20.70
CA THR A 391 -7.17 -21.92 20.53
C THR A 391 -6.18 -20.95 19.90
N TYR A 392 -4.91 -20.97 20.31
CA TYR A 392 -3.88 -20.13 19.72
C TYR A 392 -3.60 -20.50 18.26
N ALA A 393 -3.54 -21.80 17.92
CA ALA A 393 -3.44 -22.27 16.54
C ALA A 393 -4.63 -21.83 15.69
N VAL A 394 -5.86 -21.85 16.23
CA VAL A 394 -7.05 -21.37 15.52
C VAL A 394 -6.99 -19.86 15.27
N ILE A 395 -6.54 -19.05 16.23
CA ILE A 395 -6.35 -17.60 16.03
C ILE A 395 -5.35 -17.35 14.88
N HIS A 396 -4.23 -18.07 14.85
CA HIS A 396 -3.26 -18.00 13.75
C HIS A 396 -3.87 -18.41 12.41
N GLU A 397 -4.65 -19.48 12.39
CA GLU A 397 -5.29 -19.97 11.17
C GLU A 397 -6.36 -19.01 10.65
N VAL A 398 -7.12 -18.36 11.54
CA VAL A 398 -8.05 -17.27 11.17
C VAL A 398 -7.29 -16.15 10.48
N GLN A 399 -6.18 -15.67 11.06
CA GLN A 399 -5.38 -14.59 10.46
C GLN A 399 -4.77 -15.00 9.11
N ARG A 400 -4.24 -16.23 9.02
CA ARG A 400 -3.64 -16.79 7.80
C ARG A 400 -4.68 -16.92 6.68
N PHE A 401 -5.87 -17.43 6.99
CA PHE A 401 -6.89 -17.77 6.00
C PHE A 401 -7.76 -16.57 5.60
N ALA A 402 -8.10 -15.70 6.55
CA ALA A 402 -8.84 -14.47 6.27
C ALA A 402 -8.03 -13.48 5.43
N ASN A 403 -6.70 -13.45 5.62
CA ASN A 403 -5.77 -12.58 4.91
C ASN A 403 -6.27 -11.12 4.83
N VAL A 404 -6.67 -10.56 5.98
CA VAL A 404 -7.35 -9.26 6.10
C VAL A 404 -6.60 -8.14 5.38
N LEU A 405 -5.26 -8.18 5.43
CA LEU A 405 -4.40 -7.27 4.70
C LEU A 405 -3.56 -8.04 3.68
N ALA A 406 -4.14 -8.27 2.51
CA ALA A 406 -3.50 -9.02 1.44
C ALA A 406 -2.24 -8.35 0.85
N PHE A 407 -2.11 -7.02 0.98
CA PHE A 407 -0.91 -6.28 0.60
C PHE A 407 -0.42 -5.44 1.76
N ILE A 408 0.87 -5.54 2.04
CA ILE A 408 1.52 -4.53 2.87
C ILE A 408 1.46 -3.16 2.16
N PRO A 409 1.44 -2.04 2.90
CA PRO A 409 1.59 -0.72 2.31
C PRO A 409 2.83 -0.68 1.43
N PRO A 410 2.72 -0.21 0.17
CA PRO A 410 3.83 -0.22 -0.79
C PRO A 410 5.12 0.40 -0.25
N ARG A 411 6.25 -0.09 -0.77
CA ARG A 411 7.60 0.26 -0.37
C ARG A 411 8.44 0.65 -1.58
N VAL A 412 9.43 1.51 -1.36
CA VAL A 412 10.43 1.84 -2.38
C VAL A 412 11.83 1.57 -1.85
N ALA A 413 12.72 1.15 -2.74
CA ALA A 413 14.13 0.94 -2.41
C ALA A 413 14.84 2.30 -2.30
N CYS A 414 15.52 2.54 -1.18
CA CYS A 414 16.27 3.77 -0.94
C CYS A 414 17.61 3.83 -1.70
N ARG A 415 18.07 2.69 -2.22
CA ARG A 415 19.25 2.49 -3.08
C ARG A 415 18.99 1.35 -4.06
N ASP A 416 19.77 1.30 -5.14
CA ASP A 416 19.75 0.17 -6.07
C ASP A 416 20.08 -1.11 -5.28
N THR A 417 19.30 -2.16 -5.45
CA THR A 417 19.51 -3.45 -4.78
C THR A 417 19.13 -4.62 -5.67
N THR A 418 19.39 -5.84 -5.22
CA THR A 418 18.96 -7.07 -5.89
C THR A 418 18.02 -7.85 -4.99
N VAL A 419 16.94 -8.39 -5.56
CA VAL A 419 16.05 -9.36 -4.88
C VAL A 419 15.78 -10.50 -5.84
N ALA A 420 15.97 -11.74 -5.39
CA ALA A 420 15.85 -12.96 -6.19
C ALA A 420 16.64 -12.89 -7.52
N GLY A 421 17.81 -12.26 -7.50
CA GLY A 421 18.67 -12.09 -8.67
C GLY A 421 18.26 -10.97 -9.65
N TYR A 422 17.17 -10.24 -9.39
CA TYR A 422 16.74 -9.11 -10.20
C TYR A 422 17.13 -7.76 -9.61
N LEU A 423 17.58 -6.84 -10.46
CA LEU A 423 17.88 -5.47 -10.06
C LEU A 423 16.58 -4.71 -9.73
N ILE A 424 16.52 -4.17 -8.53
CA ILE A 424 15.50 -3.24 -8.06
C ILE A 424 16.14 -1.84 -7.99
N PRO A 425 15.80 -0.93 -8.91
CA PRO A 425 16.39 0.40 -8.94
C PRO A 425 15.87 1.28 -7.81
N LYS A 426 16.73 2.19 -7.34
CA LYS A 426 16.35 3.31 -6.49
C LYS A 426 15.33 4.18 -7.23
N VAL A 427 14.26 4.52 -6.52
CA VAL A 427 13.34 5.54 -7.02
C VAL A 427 14.04 6.89 -7.02
N ARG A 428 14.25 7.47 -8.20
CA ARG A 428 14.77 8.84 -8.34
C ARG A 428 13.61 9.82 -8.13
N ASP A 429 13.67 10.60 -7.05
CA ASP A 429 12.61 11.49 -6.54
C ASP A 429 11.93 12.43 -7.56
N ALA A 430 12.56 12.70 -8.70
CA ALA A 430 12.03 13.58 -9.74
C ALA A 430 10.97 12.92 -10.65
N ALA A 431 10.97 11.59 -10.81
CA ALA A 431 10.11 10.91 -11.79
C ALA A 431 8.67 10.63 -11.29
N PHE A 432 8.40 10.89 -10.00
CA PHE A 432 7.14 10.50 -9.35
C PHE A 432 6.36 11.68 -8.77
N LYS A 433 6.90 12.90 -8.82
CA LYS A 433 6.25 14.15 -8.39
C LYS A 433 5.50 14.90 -9.50
N VAL A 434 5.41 14.32 -10.71
CA VAL A 434 4.67 14.92 -11.85
C VAL A 434 3.26 14.37 -11.91
#